data_AF-A0ABD1CEH9-F1
#
_entry.id   AF-A0ABD1CEH9-F1
#
_cell.length_a   1.000
_cell.length_b   1.000
_cell.length_c   1.000
_cell.angle_alpha   90.00
_cell.angle_beta   90.00
_cell.angle_gamma   90.00
#
_symmetry.space_group_name_H-M   'P 1'
#
loop_
_entity.id
_entity.type
_entity.pdbx_description
1 polymer ?
#
loop_
_entity_poly.entity_id
_entity_poly.type
_entity_poly.pdbx_seq_one_letter_code
_entity_poly.pdbx_strand_id
1 'polypeptide(L)' 'QYLSDDGVDSELQVVDYGVVQGSIIGPTLFNCYVNNLKDLQLNGTLFMYADDIVLVYAATTTEELQGPSSVALLDE' A
#
# COMPACT_ATOMS: atom_id res chain seq x y z
N GLN A 1 -7.01 13.05 16.29
CA GLN A 1 -6.87 13.95 15.15
C GLN A 1 -7.89 15.05 15.25
N TYR A 2 -7.56 16.23 14.75
CA TYR A 2 -8.38 17.44 14.72
C TYR A 2 -8.11 18.14 13.38
N LEU A 3 -9.15 18.70 12.76
CA LEU A 3 -9.08 19.44 11.51
C LEU A 3 -9.83 20.77 11.67
N SER A 4 -9.28 21.84 11.09
CA SER A 4 -9.93 23.14 10.96
C SER A 4 -9.88 23.54 9.49
N ASP A 5 -11.04 23.85 8.91
CA ASP A 5 -11.16 24.31 7.52
C ASP A 5 -12.28 25.36 7.40
N ASP A 6 -11.99 26.49 6.74
CA ASP A 6 -12.88 27.65 6.56
C ASP A 6 -13.67 28.09 7.82
N GLY A 7 -13.01 28.05 8.99
CA GLY A 7 -13.62 28.44 10.27
C GLY A 7 -14.56 27.39 10.87
N VAL A 8 -14.64 26.20 10.28
CA VAL A 8 -15.33 25.03 10.84
C VAL A 8 -14.29 24.08 11.44
N ASP A 9 -14.51 23.75 12.71
CA ASP A 9 -13.63 22.88 13.48
C ASP A 9 -14.27 21.49 13.66
N SER A 10 -13.46 20.44 13.49
CA SER A 10 -13.86 19.08 13.86
C SER A 10 -13.75 18.89 15.37
N GLU A 11 -14.46 17.90 15.90
CA GLU A 11 -14.18 17.41 17.26
C GLU A 11 -12.83 16.68 17.31
N LEU A 12 -12.20 16.67 18.48
CA LEU A 12 -10.98 15.91 18.72
C LEU A 12 -11.32 14.42 18.84
N GLN A 13 -10.69 13.60 18.00
CA GLN A 13 -10.85 12.15 18.01
C GLN A 13 -9.57 11.44 18.42
N VAL A 14 -9.66 10.29 19.09
CA VAL A 14 -8.51 9.41 19.33
C VAL A 14 -8.23 8.60 18.06
N VAL A 15 -6.95 8.38 17.76
CA VAL A 15 -6.54 7.57 16.60
C VAL A 15 -6.15 6.20 17.12
N ASP A 16 -7.06 5.23 16.99
CA ASP A 16 -6.84 3.86 17.46
C ASP A 16 -6.00 3.02 16.47
N TYR A 17 -6.00 3.40 15.19
CA TYR A 17 -5.32 2.68 14.11
C TYR A 17 -4.65 3.64 13.13
N GLY A 18 -3.54 3.20 12.53
CA GLY A 18 -2.77 3.97 11.57
C GLY A 18 -1.89 5.04 12.21
N VAL A 19 -1.54 6.05 11.42
CA VAL A 19 -0.68 7.17 11.85
C VAL A 19 -1.34 8.50 11.51
N VAL A 20 -1.13 9.51 12.34
CA VAL A 20 -1.67 10.86 12.09
C VAL A 20 -1.04 11.45 10.84
N GLN A 21 -1.86 11.86 9.88
CA GLN A 21 -1.40 12.52 8.66
C GLN A 21 -0.71 13.85 8.99
N GLY A 22 0.37 14.18 8.28
CA GLY A 22 1.20 15.36 8.56
C GLY A 22 2.26 15.13 9.64
N SER A 23 2.29 13.95 10.27
CA SER A 23 3.37 13.54 11.16
C SER A 23 4.67 13.29 10.39
N ILE A 24 5.80 13.79 10.90
CA ILE A 24 7.14 13.54 10.33
C ILE A 24 7.48 12.05 10.32
N ILE A 25 7.05 11.31 11.35
CA ILE A 25 7.35 9.87 11.49
C ILE A 25 6.35 8.97 10.74
N GLY A 26 5.18 9.52 10.36
CA GLY A 26 4.12 8.77 9.69
C GLY A 26 4.58 8.02 8.42
N PRO A 27 5.24 8.71 7.45
CA PRO A 27 5.75 8.06 6.24
C PRO A 27 6.77 6.96 6.53
N THR A 28 7.65 7.14 7.52
CA THR A 28 8.63 6.13 7.90
C THR A 28 7.96 4.89 8.49
N LEU A 29 6.98 5.07 9.38
CA LEU A 29 6.22 3.96 9.95
C LEU A 29 5.41 3.22 8.88
N PHE A 30 4.82 3.96 7.94
CA PHE A 30 4.13 3.37 6.80
C PHE A 30 5.07 2.48 5.97
N ASN A 31 6.26 2.98 5.61
CA ASN A 31 7.27 2.20 4.90
C ASN A 31 7.67 0.94 5.69
N CYS A 32 7.88 1.03 7.01
CA CYS A 32 8.17 -0.14 7.85
C CYS A 32 7.02 -1.16 7.84
N TYR A 33 5.77 -0.69 7.85
CA TYR A 33 4.57 -1.54 7.84
C TYR A 33 4.46 -2.35 6.55
N VAL A 34 4.63 -1.72 5.38
CA VAL A 34 4.51 -2.40 4.08
C VAL A 34 5.77 -3.18 3.67
N ASN A 35 6.91 -2.93 4.31
CA ASN A 35 8.20 -3.52 3.93
C ASN A 35 8.23 -5.07 4.00
N ASN A 36 7.34 -5.72 4.76
CA ASN A 36 7.26 -7.18 4.80
C ASN A 36 6.66 -7.78 3.51
N LEU A 37 6.01 -6.99 2.67
CA LEU A 37 5.44 -7.47 1.40
C LEU A 37 6.53 -7.98 0.43
N LYS A 38 7.77 -7.52 0.57
CA LYS A 38 8.92 -8.04 -0.20
C LYS A 38 9.27 -9.49 0.12
N ASP A 39 8.88 -9.97 1.30
CA ASP A 39 9.18 -11.33 1.75
C ASP A 39 8.14 -12.33 1.22
N LEU A 40 7.10 -11.85 0.55
CA LEU A 40 6.16 -12.68 -0.19
C LEU A 40 6.89 -13.33 -1.37
N GLN A 41 6.76 -14.66 -1.49
CA GLN A 41 7.32 -15.44 -2.59
C GLN A 41 6.43 -15.29 -3.84
N LEU A 42 6.35 -14.06 -4.37
CA LEU A 42 5.60 -13.74 -5.57
C LEU A 42 6.43 -14.12 -6.81
N ASN A 43 5.75 -14.59 -7.85
CA ASN A 43 6.40 -15.05 -9.08
C ASN A 43 6.86 -13.88 -9.99
N GLY A 44 7.42 -12.80 -9.46
CA GLY A 44 7.74 -11.62 -10.26
C GLY A 44 8.60 -10.63 -9.50
N THR A 45 8.91 -9.50 -10.14
CA THR A 45 9.68 -8.43 -9.49
C THR A 45 8.72 -7.42 -8.87
N LEU A 46 8.80 -7.26 -7.54
CA LEU A 46 8.03 -6.29 -6.79
C LEU A 46 8.80 -4.97 -6.66
N PHE A 47 8.18 -3.87 -7.07
CA PHE A 47 8.65 -2.50 -6.87
C PHE A 47 7.68 -1.81 -5.91
N MET A 48 8.20 -1.15 -4.88
CA MET A 48 7.40 -0.47 -3.87
C MET A 48 7.97 0.93 -3.63
N TYR A 49 7.09 1.92 -3.55
CA TYR A 49 7.45 3.29 -3.21
C TYR A 49 6.28 3.96 -2.48
N ALA A 50 6.46 4.28 -1.20
CA ALA A 50 5.37 4.73 -0.35
C ALA A 50 4.16 3.76 -0.50
N ASP A 51 2.97 4.28 -0.80
CA ASP A 51 1.74 3.53 -1.03
C ASP A 51 1.63 2.89 -2.41
N ASP A 52 2.49 3.24 -3.37
CA ASP A 52 2.52 2.65 -4.70
C ASP A 52 3.26 1.30 -4.71
N ILE A 53 2.60 0.26 -5.20
CA ILE A 53 3.16 -1.09 -5.35
C ILE A 53 2.92 -1.60 -6.77
N VAL A 54 3.99 -2.05 -7.43
CA VAL A 54 3.96 -2.60 -8.79
C VAL A 54 4.61 -3.97 -8.80
N LEU A 55 3.90 -4.95 -9.34
CA LEU A 55 4.40 -6.31 -9.49
C LEU A 55 4.52 -6.66 -10.97
N VAL A 56 5.76 -6.88 -11.42
CA VAL A 56 6.09 -7.10 -12.83
C VAL A 56 6.36 -8.57 -13.10
N TYR A 57 5.66 -9.11 -14.08
CA TYR A 57 5.82 -10.48 -14.58
C TYR A 57 6.24 -10.47 -16.04
N ALA A 58 7.10 -11.40 -16.42
CA ALA A 58 7.45 -11.68 -17.81
C ALA A 58 7.25 -13.17 -18.07
N ALA A 59 6.56 -13.49 -19.15
CA ALA A 59 6.35 -14.86 -19.58
C ALA A 59 6.52 -14.97 -21.10
N THR A 60 6.84 -16.17 -21.57
CA THR A 60 7.06 -16.42 -23.01
C THR A 60 5.80 -16.87 -23.72
N THR A 61 4.82 -17.39 -22.96
CA THR A 61 3.52 -17.79 -23.47
C THR A 61 2.41 -17.08 -22.70
N THR A 62 1.26 -16.91 -23.37
CA THR A 62 0.05 -16.39 -22.73
C THR A 62 -0.45 -17.27 -21.60
N GLU A 63 -0.26 -18.59 -21.73
CA GLU A 63 -0.64 -19.59 -20.75
C GLU A 63 0.18 -19.49 -19.46
N GLU A 64 1.49 -19.22 -19.56
CA GLU A 64 2.34 -18.93 -18.40
C GLU A 64 1.93 -17.61 -17.70
N LEU A 65 1.56 -16.60 -18.50
CA LEU A 65 1.14 -15.28 -17.99
C LEU A 65 -0.25 -15.34 -17.31
N GLN A 66 -1.13 -16.23 -17.77
CA GLN A 66 -2.45 -16.51 -17.21
C GLN A 66 -2.43 -17.54 -16.08
N GLY A 67 -1.25 -17.97 -15.61
CA GLY A 67 -1.12 -18.86 -14.46
C GLY A 67 -1.93 -18.39 -13.23
N PRO A 68 -2.07 -19.24 -12.20
CA PRO A 68 -3.06 -19.09 -11.12
C PRO A 68 -3.07 -17.74 -10.36
N SER A 69 -2.02 -16.92 -10.51
CA SER A 69 -1.87 -15.58 -9.95
C SER A 69 -2.69 -14.49 -10.65
N SER A 70 -3.17 -14.73 -11.87
CA SER A 70 -3.85 -13.71 -12.71
C SER A 70 -5.26 -13.33 -12.22
N VAL A 71 -5.88 -14.17 -11.38
CA VAL A 71 -7.25 -13.99 -10.88
C VAL A 71 -7.32 -13.11 -9.63
N ALA A 72 -6.21 -12.86 -8.92
CA ALA A 72 -6.25 -12.20 -7.61
C ALA A 72 -6.01 -10.67 -7.62
N LEU A 73 -5.65 -10.08 -8.77
CA LEU A 73 -5.19 -8.67 -8.83
C LEU A 73 -6.07 -7.75 -9.68
N LEU A 74 -7.19 -8.24 -10.23
CA LEU A 74 -8.07 -7.47 -11.13
C LEU A 74 -9.50 -7.29 -10.60
N ASP A 75 -9.79 -7.75 -9.38
CA ASP A 75 -11.09 -7.53 -8.73
C ASP A 75 -10.98 -6.36 -7.74
N GLU A 76 -10.97 -5.13 -8.25
CA GLU A 76 -11.49 -3.93 -7.57
C GLU A 76 -12.41 -3.14 -8.53
#